data_AF-A0A9D1FMP5-F1
#
_entry.id   AF-A0A9D1FMP5-F1
#
_cell.length_a   1.000
_cell.length_b   1.000
_cell.length_c   1.000
_cell.angle_alpha   90.00
_cell.angle_beta   90.00
_cell.angle_gamma   90.00
#
_symmetry.space_group_name_H-M   'P 1'
#
loop_
_entity.id
_entity.type
_entity.pdbx_description
1 polymer ?
#
loop_
_entity_poly.entity_id
_entity_poly.type
_entity_poly.pdbx_seq_one_letter_code
_entity_poly.pdbx_strand_id
1 'polypeptide(L)'
;MSYQCVDTYQEIFVSSIEEIYDIIQKYKAFHNLPRKVADGEPLLDVFYRGQSDCEWGITPSLLRWNVNEAEHIQTYAPKEPLSLFETVADIQHYHQKTRFIDFTMNPNVAIYFACSEHQDKDGAFYIYSYAPHKPEWHTTVILTELVRIQNEDEMSVEEFSQEILKHHPELSVQFSSEKELHGTIMSFLDHGFMVLPDSENYGNNLRLQRQAGCFFVCGVVFPQLKISEKSLQRKIKRRIGRSVERNIEGLLVFKSREKSI
;
A
#
# COMPACT_ATOMS: atom_id res chain seq x y z
N MET A 1 -2.65 -29.99 11.55
CA MET A 1 -3.77 -29.05 11.36
C MET A 1 -3.19 -27.78 10.80
N SER A 2 -3.46 -27.49 9.52
CA SER A 2 -3.05 -26.24 8.89
C SER A 2 -3.93 -25.11 9.43
N TYR A 3 -3.33 -24.20 10.20
CA TYR A 3 -3.99 -22.93 10.52
C TYR A 3 -4.14 -22.16 9.21
N GLN A 4 -5.34 -22.14 8.64
CA GLN A 4 -5.73 -21.10 7.69
C GLN A 4 -6.03 -19.86 8.52
N CYS A 5 -5.21 -18.83 8.38
CA CYS A 5 -5.56 -17.50 8.85
C CYS A 5 -6.77 -17.07 8.01
N VAL A 6 -7.93 -16.97 8.63
CA VAL A 6 -9.11 -16.40 7.99
C VAL A 6 -8.99 -14.89 8.25
N ASP A 7 -8.36 -14.20 7.31
CA ASP A 7 -8.19 -12.75 7.32
C ASP A 7 -9.55 -12.09 7.07
N THR A 8 -10.39 -12.00 8.11
CA THR A 8 -11.73 -11.40 8.00
C THR A 8 -11.74 -10.02 8.62
N TYR A 9 -11.75 -8.99 7.78
CA TYR A 9 -12.30 -7.68 8.14
C TYR A 9 -13.80 -7.81 8.44
N GLN A 10 -14.34 -6.90 9.26
CA GLN A 10 -15.77 -6.90 9.52
C GLN A 10 -16.51 -6.36 8.29
N GLU A 11 -17.40 -7.18 7.73
CA GLU A 11 -18.28 -6.80 6.62
C GLU A 11 -19.61 -6.23 7.13
N ILE A 12 -19.97 -5.06 6.63
CA ILE A 12 -21.26 -4.42 6.92
C ILE A 12 -21.92 -4.07 5.60
N PHE A 13 -23.16 -4.52 5.40
CA PHE A 13 -23.96 -4.11 4.26
C PHE A 13 -24.58 -2.75 4.53
N VAL A 14 -24.44 -1.84 3.57
CA VAL A 14 -25.02 -0.50 3.61
C VAL A 14 -25.85 -0.26 2.35
N SER A 15 -26.95 0.48 2.52
CA SER A 15 -27.89 0.81 1.44
C SER A 15 -27.78 2.25 0.96
N SER A 16 -27.30 3.18 1.79
CA SER A 16 -27.25 4.60 1.45
C SER A 16 -25.91 5.26 1.74
N ILE A 17 -25.67 6.42 1.12
CA ILE A 17 -24.46 7.22 1.34
C ILE A 17 -24.42 7.77 2.77
N GLU A 18 -25.58 8.12 3.34
CA GLU A 18 -25.73 8.60 4.71
C GLU A 18 -25.27 7.56 5.73
N GLU A 19 -25.61 6.27 5.52
CA GLU A 19 -25.15 5.17 6.38
C GLU A 19 -23.62 5.08 6.40
N ILE A 20 -22.95 5.29 5.26
CA ILE A 20 -21.48 5.32 5.18
C ILE A 20 -20.94 6.43 6.07
N TYR A 21 -21.48 7.64 5.92
CA TYR A 21 -21.02 8.80 6.69
C TYR A 21 -21.24 8.60 8.18
N ASP A 22 -22.39 8.06 8.58
CA ASP A 22 -22.67 7.72 9.97
C ASP A 22 -21.67 6.69 10.52
N ILE A 23 -21.32 5.68 9.73
CA ILE A 23 -20.30 4.68 10.11
C ILE A 23 -18.92 5.34 10.24
N ILE A 24 -18.51 6.17 9.28
CA ILE A 24 -17.24 6.90 9.35
C ILE A 24 -17.19 7.74 10.63
N GLN A 25 -18.25 8.49 10.95
CA GLN A 25 -18.28 9.33 12.15
C GLN A 25 -18.22 8.51 13.42
N LYS A 26 -18.99 7.42 13.52
CA LYS A 26 -18.94 6.49 14.67
C LYS A 26 -17.56 5.86 14.83
N TYR A 27 -16.95 5.45 13.73
CA TYR A 27 -15.61 4.86 13.70
C TYR A 27 -14.55 5.87 14.15
N LYS A 28 -14.54 7.10 13.60
CA LYS A 28 -13.62 8.16 14.03
C LYS A 28 -13.81 8.53 15.50
N ALA A 29 -15.06 8.61 15.97
CA ALA A 29 -15.36 8.88 17.38
C ALA A 29 -14.87 7.75 18.30
N PHE A 30 -15.12 6.49 17.94
CA PHE A 30 -14.72 5.33 18.73
C PHE A 30 -13.19 5.20 18.85
N HIS A 31 -12.45 5.45 17.76
CA HIS A 31 -11.00 5.37 17.72
C HIS A 31 -10.28 6.69 18.08
N ASN A 32 -11.05 7.75 18.37
CA ASN A 32 -10.57 9.11 18.64
C ASN A 32 -9.65 9.64 17.52
N LEU A 33 -10.14 9.68 16.29
CA LEU A 33 -9.38 10.06 15.09
C LEU A 33 -9.76 11.46 14.55
N PRO A 34 -8.80 12.27 14.09
CA PRO A 34 -7.36 11.99 14.08
C PRO A 34 -6.71 12.13 15.47
N ARG A 35 -5.67 11.34 15.75
CA ARG A 35 -4.86 11.50 16.97
C ARG A 35 -3.36 11.32 16.73
N LYS A 36 -2.57 11.93 17.61
CA LYS A 36 -1.12 11.73 17.67
C LYS A 36 -0.79 10.35 18.24
N VAL A 37 0.16 9.67 17.60
CA VAL A 37 0.73 8.40 18.10
C VAL A 37 2.02 8.67 18.86
N ALA A 38 2.90 9.52 18.30
CA ALA A 38 4.13 9.99 18.94
C ALA A 38 4.44 11.42 18.47
N ASP A 39 5.33 12.11 19.20
CA ASP A 39 5.76 13.47 18.84
C ASP A 39 6.64 13.44 17.58
N GLY A 40 6.34 14.33 16.63
CA GLY A 40 7.02 14.40 15.34
C GLY A 40 6.51 13.42 14.28
N GLU A 41 5.64 12.47 14.66
CA GLU A 41 5.04 11.50 13.75
C GLU A 41 3.74 12.01 13.12
N PRO A 42 3.37 11.53 11.92
CA PRO A 42 2.08 11.79 11.30
C PRO A 42 0.91 11.36 12.19
N LEU A 43 -0.22 12.05 12.03
CA LEU A 43 -1.44 11.70 12.75
C LEU A 43 -1.95 10.34 12.28
N LEU A 44 -2.39 9.53 13.23
CA LEU A 44 -3.25 8.39 12.93
C LEU A 44 -4.61 8.95 12.50
N ASP A 45 -5.02 8.65 11.28
CA ASP A 45 -6.33 9.02 10.73
C ASP A 45 -6.83 7.93 9.77
N VAL A 46 -8.02 8.15 9.20
CA VAL A 46 -8.72 7.21 8.34
C VAL A 46 -8.43 7.48 6.86
N PHE A 47 -8.13 6.40 6.15
CA PHE A 47 -7.99 6.34 4.71
C PHE A 47 -9.08 5.44 4.14
N TYR A 48 -9.51 5.76 2.93
CA TYR A 48 -10.63 5.11 2.26
C TYR A 48 -10.20 4.53 0.92
N ARG A 49 -10.89 3.46 0.51
CA ARG A 49 -10.76 2.91 -0.85
C ARG A 49 -12.12 2.45 -1.34
N GLY A 50 -12.43 2.76 -2.59
CA GLY A 50 -13.60 2.24 -3.29
C GLY A 50 -13.23 1.18 -4.30
N GLN A 51 -14.06 0.14 -4.43
CA GLN A 51 -13.99 -0.83 -5.51
C GLN A 51 -15.40 -1.07 -6.03
N SER A 52 -15.58 -1.07 -7.34
CA SER A 52 -16.91 -1.18 -7.97
C SER A 52 -17.49 -2.60 -7.95
N ASP A 53 -16.69 -3.58 -7.51
CA ASP A 53 -17.08 -4.98 -7.30
C ASP A 53 -16.55 -5.44 -5.94
N CYS A 54 -17.45 -5.84 -5.05
CA CYS A 54 -17.14 -6.31 -3.71
C CYS A 54 -16.48 -7.69 -3.68
N GLU A 55 -16.56 -8.46 -4.76
CA GLU A 55 -15.87 -9.76 -4.87
C GLU A 55 -14.35 -9.59 -5.05
N TRP A 56 -13.87 -8.37 -5.34
CA TRP A 56 -12.45 -8.10 -5.51
C TRP A 56 -11.72 -7.90 -4.18
N GLY A 57 -10.78 -8.80 -3.88
CA GLY A 57 -9.82 -8.61 -2.80
C GLY A 57 -8.90 -7.42 -3.00
N ILE A 58 -8.34 -6.90 -1.90
CA ILE A 58 -7.40 -5.77 -1.94
C ILE A 58 -6.01 -6.29 -2.26
N THR A 59 -5.78 -6.34 -3.56
CA THR A 59 -4.54 -6.83 -4.15
C THR A 59 -3.99 -5.80 -5.11
N PRO A 60 -2.67 -5.58 -5.11
CA PRO A 60 -2.04 -4.72 -6.08
C PRO A 60 -2.24 -5.28 -7.48
N SER A 61 -2.31 -4.34 -8.41
CA SER A 61 -2.59 -4.66 -9.79
C SER A 61 -1.51 -5.59 -10.38
N LEU A 62 -0.25 -5.46 -9.97
CA LEU A 62 0.85 -6.33 -10.38
C LEU A 62 0.55 -7.84 -10.25
N LEU A 63 -0.10 -8.26 -9.14
CA LEU A 63 -0.40 -9.66 -8.87
C LEU A 63 -1.49 -10.25 -9.77
N ARG A 64 -2.35 -9.42 -10.35
CA ARG A 64 -3.48 -9.86 -11.17
C ARG A 64 -3.08 -10.16 -12.61
N TRP A 65 -1.95 -9.64 -13.09
CA TRP A 65 -1.57 -9.67 -14.51
C TRP A 65 -0.15 -10.21 -14.81
N ASN A 66 0.57 -10.75 -13.81
CA ASN A 66 1.92 -11.32 -13.96
C ASN A 66 2.91 -10.40 -14.72
N VAL A 67 2.93 -9.11 -14.37
CA VAL A 67 3.72 -8.09 -15.06
C VAL A 67 5.08 -7.92 -14.39
N ASN A 68 6.12 -7.60 -15.17
CA ASN A 68 7.42 -7.24 -14.62
C ASN A 68 7.51 -5.73 -14.35
N GLU A 69 7.22 -5.33 -13.11
CA GLU A 69 7.28 -3.92 -12.68
C GLU A 69 8.62 -3.22 -12.96
N ALA A 70 9.75 -3.95 -12.93
CA ALA A 70 11.06 -3.36 -13.20
C ALA A 70 11.21 -2.90 -14.66
N GLU A 71 10.46 -3.48 -15.59
CA GLU A 71 10.42 -3.07 -17.01
C GLU A 71 9.73 -1.71 -17.16
N HIS A 72 8.64 -1.48 -16.40
CA HIS A 72 7.97 -0.19 -16.36
C HIS A 72 8.93 0.91 -15.92
N ILE A 73 9.74 0.67 -14.89
CA ILE A 73 10.71 1.64 -14.39
C ILE A 73 11.83 1.93 -15.39
N GLN A 74 12.32 0.91 -16.10
CA GLN A 74 13.40 1.09 -17.08
C GLN A 74 12.96 1.83 -18.35
N THR A 75 11.70 1.67 -18.73
CA THR A 75 11.16 2.27 -19.96
C THR A 75 10.49 3.63 -19.71
N TYR A 76 10.20 3.97 -18.46
CA TYR A 76 9.60 5.24 -18.09
C TYR A 76 10.62 6.37 -18.05
N ALA A 77 10.39 7.40 -18.85
CA ALA A 77 11.17 8.62 -18.86
C ALA A 77 10.30 9.78 -18.34
N PRO A 78 10.41 10.15 -17.05
CA PRO A 78 9.66 11.28 -16.53
C PRO A 78 10.15 12.59 -17.18
N LYS A 79 9.24 13.56 -17.34
CA LYS A 79 9.56 14.87 -17.93
C LYS A 79 10.44 15.73 -17.03
N GLU A 80 10.36 15.49 -15.72
CA GLU A 80 11.09 16.19 -14.66
C GLU A 80 11.79 15.14 -13.78
N PRO A 81 12.87 15.49 -13.05
CA PRO A 81 13.49 14.58 -12.11
C PRO A 81 12.51 14.27 -10.96
N LEU A 82 12.11 13.01 -10.85
CA LEU A 82 11.24 12.48 -9.80
C LEU A 82 12.02 11.50 -8.92
N SER A 83 11.68 11.43 -7.64
CA SER A 83 12.08 10.30 -6.80
C SER A 83 11.51 8.99 -7.35
N LEU A 84 12.06 7.85 -6.92
CA LEU A 84 11.53 6.55 -7.35
C LEU A 84 10.06 6.37 -6.93
N PHE A 85 9.68 6.83 -5.74
CA PHE A 85 8.29 6.76 -5.26
C PHE A 85 7.36 7.56 -6.17
N GLU A 86 7.72 8.81 -6.48
CA GLU A 86 6.94 9.66 -7.39
C GLU A 86 6.88 9.08 -8.81
N THR A 87 7.98 8.47 -9.27
CA THR A 87 8.03 7.77 -10.55
C THR A 87 7.02 6.63 -10.61
N VAL A 88 6.98 5.77 -9.58
CA VAL A 88 6.04 4.65 -9.50
C VAL A 88 4.59 5.14 -9.38
N ALA A 89 4.37 6.20 -8.59
CA ALA A 89 3.06 6.84 -8.47
C ALA A 89 2.56 7.39 -9.82
N ASP A 90 3.45 8.02 -10.61
CA ASP A 90 3.12 8.54 -11.93
C ASP A 90 2.87 7.41 -12.94
N ILE A 91 3.65 6.32 -12.90
CA ILE A 91 3.41 5.11 -13.71
C ILE A 91 2.03 4.51 -13.41
N GLN A 92 1.67 4.37 -12.13
CA GLN A 92 0.35 3.89 -11.69
C GLN A 92 -0.78 4.78 -12.26
N HIS A 93 -0.50 6.07 -12.50
CA HIS A 93 -1.49 6.99 -13.06
C HIS A 93 -1.82 6.73 -14.52
N TYR A 94 -0.83 6.35 -15.32
CA TYR A 94 -1.02 6.01 -16.74
C TYR A 94 -1.51 4.56 -16.95
N HIS A 95 -2.20 4.01 -15.95
CA HIS A 95 -2.84 2.69 -15.95
C HIS A 95 -1.86 1.51 -16.10
N GLN A 96 -0.57 1.71 -15.82
CA GLN A 96 0.38 0.61 -15.70
C GLN A 96 0.24 -0.09 -14.35
N LYS A 97 0.63 -1.36 -14.31
CA LYS A 97 0.35 -2.24 -13.17
C LYS A 97 1.51 -2.18 -12.18
N THR A 98 1.30 -1.58 -11.01
CA THR A 98 2.32 -1.50 -9.96
C THR A 98 1.90 -2.26 -8.69
N ARG A 99 2.83 -2.34 -7.73
CA ARG A 99 2.61 -2.81 -6.36
C ARG A 99 1.88 -1.81 -5.47
N PHE A 100 1.64 -0.58 -5.95
CA PHE A 100 0.92 0.42 -5.19
C PHE A 100 -0.58 0.12 -5.27
N ILE A 101 -1.28 0.38 -4.17
CA ILE A 101 -2.73 0.34 -4.11
C ILE A 101 -3.23 1.74 -3.77
N ASP A 102 -4.10 2.26 -4.63
CA ASP A 102 -4.70 3.58 -4.44
C ASP A 102 -5.65 3.61 -3.22
N PHE A 103 -5.41 4.55 -2.32
CA PHE A 103 -6.30 4.96 -1.24
C PHE A 103 -6.53 6.48 -1.34
N THR A 104 -7.46 7.00 -0.57
CA THR A 104 -7.80 8.43 -0.55
C THR A 104 -8.15 8.86 0.87
N MET A 105 -7.81 10.10 1.22
CA MET A 105 -8.28 10.73 2.45
C MET A 105 -9.71 11.28 2.32
N ASN A 106 -10.27 11.28 1.10
CA ASN A 106 -11.59 11.83 0.83
C ASN A 106 -12.61 10.69 0.63
N PRO A 107 -13.58 10.51 1.54
CA PRO A 107 -14.56 9.43 1.42
C PRO A 107 -15.42 9.55 0.16
N ASN A 108 -15.67 10.76 -0.36
CA ASN A 108 -16.42 10.93 -1.62
C ASN A 108 -15.69 10.31 -2.82
N VAL A 109 -14.36 10.40 -2.83
CA VAL A 109 -13.55 9.80 -3.91
C VAL A 109 -13.67 8.28 -3.85
N ALA A 110 -13.59 7.69 -2.66
CA ALA A 110 -13.80 6.25 -2.48
C ALA A 110 -15.23 5.83 -2.82
N ILE A 111 -16.26 6.56 -2.41
CA ILE A 111 -17.66 6.29 -2.78
C ILE A 111 -17.84 6.33 -4.30
N TYR A 112 -17.27 7.34 -4.96
CA TYR A 112 -17.30 7.43 -6.42
C TYR A 112 -16.74 6.16 -7.08
N PHE A 113 -15.55 5.70 -6.67
CA PHE A 113 -14.95 4.48 -7.21
C PHE A 113 -15.73 3.20 -6.87
N ALA A 114 -16.44 3.16 -5.74
CA ALA A 114 -17.32 2.05 -5.40
C ALA A 114 -18.57 1.97 -6.31
N CYS A 115 -18.91 3.07 -6.98
CA CYS A 115 -20.12 3.18 -7.80
C CYS A 115 -19.87 3.30 -9.31
N SER A 116 -18.66 3.64 -9.75
CA SER A 116 -18.43 4.21 -11.09
C SER A 116 -18.37 3.22 -12.27
N GLU A 117 -17.85 1.99 -12.08
CA GLU A 117 -17.51 1.12 -13.23
C GLU A 117 -18.49 -0.05 -13.46
N HIS A 118 -18.82 -0.82 -12.42
CA HIS A 118 -19.65 -2.02 -12.52
C HIS A 118 -21.03 -1.75 -11.90
N GLN A 119 -21.99 -1.35 -12.74
CA GLN A 119 -23.33 -0.96 -12.26
C GLN A 119 -24.18 -2.16 -11.84
N ASP A 120 -23.93 -3.32 -12.43
CA ASP A 120 -24.58 -4.61 -12.15
C ASP A 120 -24.00 -5.34 -10.92
N LYS A 121 -22.92 -4.80 -10.35
CA LYS A 121 -22.24 -5.34 -9.18
C LYS A 121 -22.43 -4.47 -7.94
N ASP A 122 -22.38 -5.15 -6.81
CA ASP A 122 -22.30 -4.56 -5.48
C ASP A 122 -20.90 -3.99 -5.29
N GLY A 123 -20.81 -2.74 -4.83
CA GLY A 123 -19.53 -2.06 -4.61
C GLY A 123 -18.95 -2.39 -3.23
N ALA A 124 -17.71 -1.99 -2.98
CA ALA A 124 -17.04 -2.09 -1.71
C ALA A 124 -16.34 -0.78 -1.33
N PHE A 125 -16.46 -0.38 -0.07
CA PHE A 125 -15.81 0.77 0.53
C PHE A 125 -15.04 0.31 1.76
N TYR A 126 -13.76 0.59 1.78
CA TYR A 126 -12.86 0.16 2.82
C TYR A 126 -12.51 1.34 3.70
N ILE A 127 -12.49 1.10 5.01
CA ILE A 127 -12.04 2.04 6.03
C ILE A 127 -10.75 1.47 6.62
N TYR A 128 -9.69 2.27 6.58
CA TYR A 128 -8.41 1.85 7.13
C TYR A 128 -7.75 2.97 7.92
N SER A 129 -7.60 2.76 9.23
CA SER A 129 -6.83 3.67 10.09
C SER A 129 -5.34 3.40 9.96
N TYR A 130 -4.56 4.44 9.68
CA TYR A 130 -3.11 4.30 9.58
C TYR A 130 -2.38 5.59 9.98
N ALA A 131 -1.16 5.46 10.51
CA ALA A 131 -0.24 6.58 10.65
C ALA A 131 0.71 6.52 9.43
N PRO A 132 0.46 7.32 8.37
CA PRO A 132 1.12 7.13 7.09
C PRO A 132 2.61 7.49 7.18
N HIS A 133 3.42 6.81 6.39
CA HIS A 133 4.78 7.22 6.13
C HIS A 133 4.82 8.37 5.15
N LYS A 134 5.92 9.13 5.16
CA LYS A 134 6.20 10.14 4.13
C LYS A 134 7.07 9.58 3.00
N PRO A 135 6.96 10.10 1.77
CA PRO A 135 7.78 9.66 0.63
C PRO A 135 9.30 9.71 0.90
N GLU A 136 9.76 10.75 1.59
CA GLU A 136 11.17 11.02 1.86
C GLU A 136 11.78 10.19 3.00
N TRP A 137 10.97 9.44 3.75
CA TRP A 137 11.47 8.60 4.84
C TRP A 137 12.28 7.42 4.31
N HIS A 138 13.35 7.05 5.01
CA HIS A 138 14.21 5.93 4.63
C HIS A 138 13.44 4.62 4.47
N THR A 139 12.42 4.38 5.31
CA THR A 139 11.54 3.21 5.21
C THR A 139 10.83 3.18 3.86
N THR A 140 10.26 4.31 3.43
CA THR A 140 9.56 4.44 2.14
C THR A 140 10.51 4.26 0.96
N VAL A 141 11.69 4.87 1.02
CA VAL A 141 12.74 4.70 0.01
C VAL A 141 13.11 3.21 -0.12
N ILE A 142 13.44 2.56 1.00
CA ILE A 142 13.80 1.13 1.05
C ILE A 142 12.66 0.24 0.51
N LEU A 143 11.42 0.48 0.93
CA LEU A 143 10.29 -0.33 0.47
C LEU A 143 10.04 -0.15 -1.03
N THR A 144 10.20 1.06 -1.54
CA THR A 144 10.00 1.38 -2.96
C THR A 144 11.07 0.72 -3.84
N GLU A 145 12.30 0.57 -3.36
CA GLU A 145 13.39 -0.11 -4.12
C GLU A 145 13.04 -1.54 -4.55
N LEU A 146 12.06 -2.19 -3.90
CA LEU A 146 11.55 -3.48 -4.34
C LEU A 146 11.01 -3.48 -5.79
N VAL A 147 10.63 -2.32 -6.35
CA VAL A 147 10.16 -2.21 -7.76
C VAL A 147 11.26 -2.54 -8.77
N ARG A 148 12.53 -2.41 -8.38
CA ARG A 148 13.69 -2.67 -9.25
C ARG A 148 14.09 -4.14 -9.32
N ILE A 149 13.56 -4.99 -8.45
CA ILE A 149 13.90 -6.42 -8.40
C ILE A 149 13.33 -7.10 -9.66
N GLN A 150 14.23 -7.48 -10.58
CA GLN A 150 13.86 -8.02 -11.89
C GLN A 150 13.48 -9.51 -11.87
N ASN A 151 14.11 -10.30 -10.99
CA ASN A 151 13.99 -11.76 -10.99
C ASN A 151 12.85 -12.25 -10.07
N GLU A 152 12.22 -13.36 -10.45
CA GLU A 152 11.25 -14.08 -9.59
C GLU A 152 11.95 -14.91 -8.49
N ASP A 153 13.27 -14.97 -8.53
CA ASP A 153 14.09 -15.75 -7.61
C ASP A 153 14.09 -15.19 -6.18
N GLU A 154 14.44 -16.08 -5.26
CA GLU A 154 14.68 -15.74 -3.86
C GLU A 154 15.92 -14.86 -3.74
N MET A 155 15.78 -13.65 -3.18
CA MET A 155 16.86 -12.73 -2.85
C MET A 155 17.00 -12.67 -1.33
N SER A 156 18.18 -12.69 -0.75
CA SER A 156 18.36 -12.49 0.70
C SER A 156 18.16 -11.03 1.11
N VAL A 157 17.85 -10.79 2.40
CA VAL A 157 17.83 -9.41 2.95
C VAL A 157 19.18 -8.73 2.79
N GLU A 158 20.27 -9.50 2.84
CA GLU A 158 21.64 -9.01 2.65
C GLU A 158 21.86 -8.51 1.21
N GLU A 159 21.52 -9.31 0.20
CA GLU A 159 21.60 -8.90 -1.21
C GLU A 159 20.71 -7.69 -1.48
N PHE A 160 19.50 -7.65 -0.90
CA PHE A 160 18.62 -6.49 -1.05
C PHE A 160 19.22 -5.24 -0.42
N SER A 161 19.83 -5.35 0.77
CA SER A 161 20.53 -4.23 1.41
C SER A 161 21.68 -3.69 0.57
N GLN A 162 22.42 -4.56 -0.11
CA GLN A 162 23.52 -4.17 -1.00
C GLN A 162 22.99 -3.41 -2.22
N GLU A 163 21.89 -3.87 -2.83
CA GLU A 163 21.29 -3.17 -3.97
C GLU A 163 20.69 -1.82 -3.57
N ILE A 164 20.10 -1.71 -2.37
CA ILE A 164 19.64 -0.42 -1.83
C ILE A 164 20.83 0.54 -1.68
N LEU A 165 21.92 0.12 -1.04
CA LEU A 165 23.07 0.98 -0.78
C LEU A 165 23.82 1.41 -2.05
N LYS A 166 23.70 0.63 -3.13
CA LYS A 166 24.22 1.00 -4.46
C LYS A 166 23.46 2.18 -5.08
N HIS A 167 22.14 2.24 -4.90
CA HIS A 167 21.31 3.34 -5.39
C HIS A 167 21.20 4.51 -4.41
N HIS A 168 21.30 4.22 -3.11
CA HIS A 168 21.09 5.13 -1.99
C HIS A 168 22.24 5.05 -0.98
N PRO A 169 23.47 5.43 -1.36
CA PRO A 169 24.63 5.35 -0.46
C PRO A 169 24.46 6.21 0.80
N GLU A 170 23.64 7.26 0.75
CA GLU A 170 23.29 8.12 1.88
C GLU A 170 22.56 7.38 3.01
N LEU A 171 21.93 6.24 2.74
CA LEU A 171 21.29 5.45 3.79
C LEU A 171 22.33 4.80 4.71
N SER A 172 23.56 4.56 4.24
CA SER A 172 24.62 3.95 5.06
C SER A 172 24.95 4.74 6.32
N VAL A 173 24.82 6.08 6.27
CA VAL A 173 25.10 6.95 7.43
C VAL A 173 23.92 7.09 8.39
N GLN A 174 22.72 6.63 7.99
CA GLN A 174 21.52 6.67 8.83
C GLN A 174 21.41 5.47 9.75
N PHE A 175 22.18 4.41 9.51
CA PHE A 175 22.20 3.20 10.32
C PHE A 175 23.56 3.04 11.01
N SER A 176 23.55 2.61 12.26
CA SER A 176 24.76 2.38 13.06
C SER A 176 25.52 1.13 12.60
N SER A 177 24.85 0.20 11.92
CA SER A 177 25.45 -1.03 11.38
C SER A 177 24.59 -1.66 10.27
N GLU A 178 25.18 -2.51 9.43
CA GLU A 178 24.43 -3.31 8.44
C GLU A 178 23.34 -4.17 9.08
N LYS A 179 23.61 -4.69 10.29
CA LYS A 179 22.64 -5.49 11.04
C LYS A 179 21.40 -4.68 11.42
N GLU A 180 21.56 -3.39 11.72
CA GLU A 180 20.44 -2.49 11.99
C GLU A 180 19.61 -2.22 10.73
N LEU A 181 20.28 -2.01 9.58
CA LEU A 181 19.61 -1.90 8.28
C LEU A 181 18.83 -3.18 7.95
N HIS A 182 19.42 -4.36 8.11
CA HIS A 182 18.73 -5.64 7.90
C HIS A 182 17.53 -5.81 8.82
N GLY A 183 17.69 -5.49 10.10
CA GLY A 183 16.59 -5.54 11.08
C GLY A 183 15.46 -4.59 10.71
N THR A 184 15.81 -3.39 10.24
CA THR A 184 14.85 -2.38 9.77
C THR A 184 14.11 -2.84 8.52
N ILE A 185 14.81 -3.35 7.50
CA ILE A 185 14.19 -3.94 6.32
C ILE A 185 13.19 -5.02 6.76
N MET A 186 13.63 -5.96 7.59
CA MET A 186 12.80 -7.07 8.04
C MET A 186 11.59 -6.64 8.87
N SER A 187 11.59 -5.44 9.46
CA SER A 187 10.50 -4.99 10.32
C SER A 187 9.26 -4.59 9.53
N PHE A 188 9.38 -4.17 8.26
CA PHE A 188 8.24 -3.71 7.46
C PHE A 188 8.09 -4.42 6.10
N LEU A 189 9.12 -5.13 5.62
CA LEU A 189 9.10 -5.61 4.25
C LEU A 189 7.98 -6.61 3.97
N ASP A 190 7.53 -7.39 4.96
CA ASP A 190 6.48 -8.40 4.75
C ASP A 190 5.07 -7.83 4.66
N HIS A 191 4.88 -6.62 5.20
CA HIS A 191 3.57 -5.99 5.25
C HIS A 191 3.44 -4.74 4.39
N GLY A 192 4.51 -3.98 4.20
CA GLY A 192 4.43 -2.66 3.58
C GLY A 192 3.58 -1.70 4.41
N PHE A 193 3.31 -0.51 3.89
CA PHE A 193 2.62 0.53 4.66
C PHE A 193 1.96 1.59 3.76
N MET A 194 1.07 2.37 4.37
CA MET A 194 0.50 3.56 3.74
C MET A 194 1.56 4.65 3.64
N VAL A 195 1.66 5.28 2.47
CA VAL A 195 2.46 6.46 2.22
C VAL A 195 1.53 7.58 1.80
N LEU A 196 1.61 8.70 2.51
CA LEU A 196 0.87 9.91 2.20
C LEU A 196 1.85 10.94 1.60
N PRO A 197 1.72 11.25 0.29
CA PRO A 197 2.47 12.35 -0.30
C PRO A 197 2.14 13.66 0.41
N ASP A 198 3.15 14.46 0.77
CA ASP A 198 2.92 15.80 1.34
C ASP A 198 2.43 16.76 0.25
N SER A 199 1.61 17.74 0.62
CA SER A 199 1.14 18.88 -0.18
C SER A 199 2.20 19.50 -1.10
N GLU A 200 3.45 19.60 -0.63
CA GLU A 200 4.62 20.09 -1.40
C GLU A 200 5.18 19.04 -2.39
N ASN A 201 5.13 17.76 -2.03
CA ASN A 201 5.60 16.60 -2.82
C ASN A 201 4.50 15.96 -3.69
N TYR A 202 3.26 16.45 -3.68
CA TYR A 202 2.28 16.08 -4.71
C TYR A 202 2.80 16.43 -6.12
N GLY A 203 3.85 17.27 -6.23
CA GLY A 203 4.46 17.67 -7.48
C GLY A 203 3.43 18.23 -8.46
N ASN A 204 3.75 18.16 -9.74
CA ASN A 204 2.79 18.43 -10.82
C ASN A 204 1.71 17.34 -10.95
N ASN A 205 1.62 16.39 -10.00
CA ASN A 205 0.69 15.28 -10.08
C ASN A 205 -0.73 15.71 -9.63
N LEU A 206 -1.38 16.48 -10.51
CA LEU A 206 -2.72 17.03 -10.33
C LEU A 206 -3.77 15.96 -9.97
N ARG A 207 -3.58 14.71 -10.40
CA ARG A 207 -4.51 13.62 -10.09
C ARG A 207 -4.47 13.29 -8.59
N LEU A 208 -3.28 13.13 -8.02
CA LEU A 208 -3.15 12.86 -6.58
C LEU A 208 -3.74 14.01 -5.76
N GLN A 209 -3.45 15.25 -6.14
CA GLN A 209 -3.97 16.45 -5.45
C GLN A 209 -5.50 16.48 -5.47
N ARG A 210 -6.11 16.26 -6.64
CA ARG A 210 -7.57 16.29 -6.81
C ARG A 210 -8.27 15.15 -6.07
N GLN A 211 -7.61 14.01 -5.94
CA GLN A 211 -8.18 12.81 -5.31
C GLN A 211 -7.88 12.74 -3.81
N ALA A 212 -7.11 13.68 -3.25
CA ALA A 212 -6.50 13.53 -1.92
C ALA A 212 -5.87 12.13 -1.76
N GLY A 213 -5.13 11.73 -2.79
CA GLY A 213 -4.65 10.37 -3.00
C GLY A 213 -3.49 10.00 -2.09
N CYS A 214 -3.49 8.76 -1.64
CA CYS A 214 -2.37 8.14 -0.94
C CYS A 214 -2.20 6.70 -1.45
N PHE A 215 -1.07 6.09 -1.14
CA PHE A 215 -0.75 4.75 -1.63
C PHE A 215 -0.44 3.81 -0.50
N PHE A 216 -1.04 2.62 -0.54
CA PHE A 216 -0.49 1.49 0.19
C PHE A 216 0.58 0.84 -0.69
N VAL A 217 1.84 0.87 -0.24
CA VAL A 217 2.96 0.23 -0.95
C VAL A 217 3.07 -1.20 -0.45
N CYS A 218 2.81 -2.18 -1.33
CA CYS A 218 2.82 -3.58 -0.91
C CYS A 218 4.23 -4.13 -0.72
N GLY A 219 4.42 -4.81 0.42
CA GLY A 219 5.61 -5.58 0.74
C GLY A 219 5.72 -6.92 -0.01
N VAL A 220 6.51 -7.83 0.54
CA VAL A 220 6.87 -9.14 -0.01
C VAL A 220 6.35 -10.30 0.85
N VAL A 221 6.35 -11.51 0.30
CA VAL A 221 6.14 -12.74 1.07
C VAL A 221 7.49 -13.34 1.41
N PHE A 222 7.77 -13.52 2.69
CA PHE A 222 8.86 -14.40 3.11
C PHE A 222 8.40 -15.88 2.98
N PRO A 223 9.11 -16.72 2.19
CA PRO A 223 8.88 -18.16 2.19
C PRO A 223 9.16 -18.71 3.59
N GLN A 224 8.31 -19.65 4.04
CA GLN A 224 8.53 -20.36 5.29
C GLN A 224 9.83 -21.17 5.19
N LEU A 225 10.75 -20.94 6.13
CA LEU A 225 11.99 -21.71 6.23
C LEU A 225 11.65 -23.20 6.43
N LYS A 226 12.11 -24.06 5.52
CA LYS A 226 12.19 -25.50 5.81
C LYS A 226 13.23 -25.66 6.92
N ILE A 227 12.84 -26.29 8.04
CA ILE A 227 13.58 -26.38 9.31
C ILE A 227 14.98 -27.06 9.18
N SER A 228 15.40 -27.50 7.99
CA SER A 228 16.64 -28.26 7.80
C SER A 228 17.92 -27.46 7.53
N GLU A 229 17.87 -26.14 7.27
CA GLU A 229 19.09 -25.36 6.97
C GLU A 229 19.48 -24.44 8.12
N LYS A 230 20.60 -24.78 8.77
CA LYS A 230 21.18 -24.15 9.97
C LYS A 230 21.89 -22.81 9.73
N SER A 231 21.62 -22.11 8.63
CA SER A 231 22.10 -20.74 8.41
C SER A 231 20.91 -19.80 8.35
N LEU A 232 20.89 -18.81 9.25
CA LEU A 232 19.82 -17.84 9.44
C LEU A 232 19.78 -16.81 8.27
N GLN A 233 19.59 -17.26 7.04
CA GLN A 233 19.39 -16.40 5.87
C GLN A 233 17.89 -16.42 5.51
N ARG A 234 17.13 -15.43 6.00
CA ARG A 234 15.75 -15.23 5.54
C ARG A 234 15.79 -14.71 4.11
N LYS A 235 15.25 -15.50 3.20
CA LYS A 235 15.15 -15.15 1.78
C LYS A 235 13.87 -14.36 1.52
N ILE A 236 13.96 -13.22 0.87
CA ILE A 236 12.88 -12.44 0.28
C ILE A 236 12.46 -13.11 -1.04
N LYS A 237 11.18 -13.41 -1.22
CA LYS A 237 10.63 -13.65 -2.57
C LYS A 237 9.96 -12.38 -3.05
N ARG A 238 10.14 -12.03 -4.32
CA ARG A 238 9.39 -10.93 -4.96
C ARG A 238 7.86 -11.09 -4.87
N ARG A 239 7.36 -12.30 -4.57
CA ARG A 239 5.91 -12.56 -4.39
C ARG A 239 5.33 -11.48 -3.49
N ILE A 240 4.46 -10.62 -4.03
CA ILE A 240 3.89 -9.52 -3.25
C ILE A 240 3.09 -10.11 -2.10
N GLY A 241 3.35 -9.62 -0.89
CA GLY A 241 2.55 -9.96 0.29
C GLY A 241 1.10 -9.55 0.06
N ARG A 242 0.14 -10.44 0.34
CA ARG A 242 -1.29 -10.08 0.46
C ARG A 242 -1.54 -9.28 1.75
N SER A 243 -0.66 -8.34 2.07
CA SER A 243 -0.62 -7.82 3.44
C SER A 243 -1.67 -6.76 3.72
N VAL A 244 -2.27 -6.18 2.70
CA VAL A 244 -3.30 -5.15 2.90
C VAL A 244 -4.55 -5.76 3.52
N GLU A 245 -4.94 -6.96 3.09
CA GLU A 245 -6.09 -7.70 3.65
C GLU A 245 -5.89 -8.06 5.13
N ARG A 246 -4.64 -8.31 5.55
CA ARG A 246 -4.31 -8.67 6.95
C ARG A 246 -4.44 -7.52 7.94
N ASN A 247 -4.39 -6.27 7.46
CA ASN A 247 -4.32 -5.09 8.32
C ASN A 247 -5.56 -4.18 8.23
N ILE A 248 -6.48 -4.43 7.30
CA ILE A 248 -7.71 -3.62 7.18
C ILE A 248 -8.69 -4.01 8.29
N GLU A 249 -9.16 -3.01 9.02
CA GLU A 249 -10.05 -3.19 10.17
C GLU A 249 -11.54 -3.31 9.78
N GLY A 250 -11.95 -2.83 8.60
CA GLY A 250 -13.36 -2.90 8.17
C GLY A 250 -13.59 -2.80 6.66
N LEU A 251 -14.62 -3.52 6.20
CA LEU A 251 -15.17 -3.48 4.84
C LEU A 251 -16.67 -3.14 4.89
N LEU A 252 -17.09 -2.16 4.10
CA LEU A 252 -18.50 -1.84 3.86
C LEU A 252 -18.89 -2.28 2.44
N VAL A 253 -19.94 -3.10 2.31
CA VAL A 253 -20.43 -3.63 1.02
C VAL A 253 -21.73 -2.93 0.64
N PHE A 254 -21.81 -2.45 -0.62
CA PHE A 254 -22.96 -1.70 -1.15
C PHE A 254 -23.83 -2.56 -2.03
N LYS A 255 -25.15 -2.39 -1.95
CA LYS A 255 -26.06 -2.97 -2.93
C LYS A 255 -26.25 -2.07 -4.16
N SER A 256 -26.10 -2.67 -5.35
CA SER A 256 -26.32 -2.08 -6.68
C SER A 256 -27.71 -1.42 -6.86
N ARG A 257 -28.71 -1.81 -6.08
CA ARG A 257 -30.13 -1.46 -6.35
C ARG A 257 -30.57 -0.03 -6.04
N GLU A 258 -29.73 0.80 -5.41
CA GLU A 258 -30.06 2.22 -5.11
C GLU A 258 -29.06 3.21 -5.72
N LYS A 259 -28.45 2.88 -6.86
CA LYS A 259 -27.58 3.80 -7.63
C LYS A 259 -28.37 4.83 -8.47
N SER A 260 -29.30 5.55 -7.82
CA SER A 260 -29.84 6.81 -8.35
C SER A 260 -29.24 7.95 -7.53
N ILE A 261 -27.99 8.33 -7.84
CA ILE A 261 -27.36 9.58 -7.37
C ILE A 261 -27.79 10.71 -8.30
#